data_AF-A0A355S716-F1
#
_entry.id   AF-A0A355S716-F1
#
_cell.length_a   1.000
_cell.length_b   1.000
_cell.length_c   1.000
_cell.angle_alpha   90.00
_cell.angle_beta   90.00
_cell.angle_gamma   90.00
#
_symmetry.space_group_name_H-M   'P 1'
#
loop_
_entity.id
_entity.type
_entity.pdbx_description
1 polymer ?
#
loop_
_entity_poly.entity_id
_entity_poly.type
_entity_poly.pdbx_seq_one_letter_code
_entity_poly.pdbx_strand_id
1 'polypeptide(L)'
;LPIDASGTLYGKARFQDVIGLKDVLLGNPEWFIRAFSEHLLAYALGREIDITDMPALDKIVRNAMAKKGQFSTVVSEIATSYPFMHKTNQLAPSPKKP
;
A
#
# COMPACT_ATOMS: atom_id res chain seq x y z
N LEU A 1 -3.92 33.19 -1.22
CA LEU A 1 -3.14 32.84 -0.01
C LEU A 1 -2.07 31.83 -0.41
N PRO A 2 -0.88 31.84 0.21
CA PRO A 2 0.14 30.82 -0.05
C PRO A 2 -0.35 29.44 0.45
N ILE A 3 0.10 28.37 -0.22
CA ILE A 3 -0.21 26.98 0.14
C ILE A 3 0.78 26.54 1.22
N ASP A 4 0.29 26.02 2.34
CA ASP A 4 1.09 25.33 3.35
C ASP A 4 1.29 23.87 2.93
N ALA A 5 2.54 23.48 2.66
CA ALA A 5 2.91 22.13 2.26
C ALA A 5 3.55 21.33 3.41
N SER A 6 3.51 21.84 4.64
CA SER A 6 4.07 21.18 5.81
C SER A 6 3.15 20.10 6.36
N GLY A 7 3.72 19.15 7.09
CA GLY A 7 2.95 18.05 7.67
C GLY A 7 3.76 17.16 8.60
N THR A 8 3.10 16.15 9.17
CA THR A 8 3.75 15.12 9.98
C THR A 8 3.21 13.74 9.60
N LEU A 9 4.10 12.85 9.16
CA LEU A 9 3.76 11.49 8.77
C LEU A 9 3.79 10.56 10.00
N TYR A 10 2.71 9.79 10.19
CA TYR A 10 2.49 8.88 11.33
C TYR A 10 2.73 9.50 12.72
N GLY A 11 2.57 10.81 12.86
CA GLY A 11 2.87 11.55 14.11
C GLY A 11 4.35 11.56 14.50
N LYS A 12 5.26 11.10 13.64
CA LYS A 12 6.69 10.91 13.96
C LYS A 12 7.63 11.75 13.09
N ALA A 13 7.32 11.90 11.80
CA ALA A 13 8.23 12.51 10.85
C ALA A 13 7.66 13.79 10.26
N ARG A 14 8.15 14.94 10.75
CA ARG A 14 7.73 16.27 10.29
C ARG A 14 8.47 16.66 9.02
N PHE A 15 7.77 17.32 8.10
CA PHE A 15 8.33 17.89 6.88
C PHE A 15 7.69 19.26 6.60
N GLN A 16 8.38 20.10 5.82
CA GLN A 16 7.95 21.48 5.52
C GLN A 16 7.46 21.65 4.09
N ASP A 17 7.85 20.76 3.19
CA ASP A 17 7.53 20.79 1.77
C ASP A 17 7.64 19.39 1.15
N VAL A 18 7.47 19.32 -0.17
CA VAL A 18 7.56 18.07 -0.94
C VAL A 18 8.97 17.45 -0.92
N ILE A 19 10.02 18.26 -0.80
CA ILE A 19 11.40 17.76 -0.72
C ILE A 19 11.60 17.08 0.64
N GLY A 20 11.17 17.72 1.72
CA GLY A 20 11.19 17.16 3.07
C GLY A 20 10.33 15.90 3.18
N LEU A 21 9.16 15.86 2.53
CA LEU A 21 8.34 14.64 2.48
C LEU A 21 9.08 13.50 1.78
N LYS A 22 9.72 13.76 0.64
CA LYS A 22 10.53 12.77 -0.07
C LYS A 22 11.66 12.25 0.83
N ASP A 23 12.35 13.12 1.54
CA ASP A 23 13.45 12.73 2.43
C ASP A 23 12.96 11.88 3.61
N VAL A 24 11.79 12.22 4.18
CA VAL A 24 11.11 11.40 5.20
C VAL A 24 10.78 10.00 4.68
N LEU A 25 10.25 9.88 3.45
CA LEU A 25 9.93 8.59 2.84
C LEU A 25 11.19 7.78 2.53
N LEU A 26 12.26 8.41 2.05
CA LEU A 26 13.55 7.75 1.81
C LEU A 26 14.20 7.25 3.11
N GLY A 27 14.03 7.97 4.22
CA GLY A 27 14.45 7.54 5.55
C GLY A 27 13.61 6.38 6.12
N ASN A 28 12.43 6.12 5.56
CA ASN A 28 11.49 5.11 6.03
C ASN A 28 10.91 4.31 4.84
N PRO A 29 11.74 3.53 4.12
CA PRO A 29 11.34 2.88 2.87
C PRO A 29 10.16 1.93 3.03
N GLU A 30 9.99 1.32 4.21
CA GLU A 30 8.85 0.46 4.52
C GLU A 30 7.50 1.21 4.42
N TRP A 31 7.44 2.48 4.82
CA TRP A 31 6.22 3.29 4.71
C TRP A 31 5.79 3.48 3.26
N PHE A 32 6.75 3.80 2.40
CA PHE A 32 6.51 3.92 0.98
C PHE A 32 6.13 2.58 0.36
N ILE A 33 6.89 1.53 0.62
CA ILE A 33 6.63 0.19 0.07
C ILE A 33 5.26 -0.32 0.51
N ARG A 34 4.88 -0.14 1.78
CA ARG A 34 3.55 -0.53 2.28
C ARG A 34 2.43 0.20 1.54
N ALA A 35 2.48 1.53 1.48
CA ALA A 35 1.45 2.31 0.80
C ALA A 35 1.38 1.98 -0.70
N PHE A 36 2.53 1.82 -1.35
CA PHE A 36 2.64 1.45 -2.75
C PHE A 36 2.06 0.06 -3.02
N SER A 37 2.45 -0.95 -2.22
CA SER A 37 1.94 -2.32 -2.35
C SER A 37 0.44 -2.41 -2.06
N GLU A 38 -0.08 -1.63 -1.11
CA GLU A 38 -1.51 -1.57 -0.78
C GLU A 38 -2.32 -1.02 -1.96
N HIS A 39 -1.90 0.11 -2.54
CA HIS A 39 -2.54 0.68 -3.73
C HIS A 39 -2.45 -0.24 -4.95
N LEU A 40 -1.29 -0.86 -5.18
CA LEU A 40 -1.12 -1.76 -6.31
C LEU A 40 -1.93 -3.06 -6.16
N LEU A 41 -2.04 -3.60 -4.93
CA LEU A 41 -2.90 -4.74 -4.65
C LEU A 41 -4.37 -4.37 -4.85
N ALA A 42 -4.83 -3.22 -4.36
CA ALA A 42 -6.20 -2.74 -4.58
C ALA A 42 -6.53 -2.65 -6.07
N TYR A 43 -5.63 -2.05 -6.85
CA TYR A 43 -5.74 -1.98 -8.30
C TYR A 43 -5.81 -3.37 -8.93
N ALA A 44 -4.92 -4.29 -8.53
CA ALA A 44 -4.89 -5.65 -9.06
C ALA A 44 -6.15 -6.46 -8.72
N LEU A 45 -6.77 -6.21 -7.57
CA LEU A 45 -8.02 -6.84 -7.14
C LEU A 45 -9.27 -6.19 -7.74
N GLY A 46 -9.20 -4.92 -8.15
CA GLY A 46 -10.35 -4.15 -8.63
C GLY A 46 -11.31 -3.74 -7.51
N ARG A 47 -10.84 -3.72 -6.25
CA ARG A 47 -11.59 -3.34 -5.05
C ARG A 47 -10.65 -2.73 -4.01
N GLU A 48 -11.23 -2.07 -3.01
CA GLU A 48 -10.49 -1.66 -1.81
C GLU A 48 -9.95 -2.88 -1.05
N ILE A 49 -8.86 -2.68 -0.32
CA ILE A 49 -8.24 -3.69 0.55
C ILE A 49 -9.09 -3.88 1.81
N ASP A 50 -9.31 -5.13 2.18
CA ASP A 50 -10.01 -5.53 3.40
C ASP A 50 -9.03 -6.15 4.41
N ILE A 51 -9.43 -6.25 5.68
CA ILE A 51 -8.71 -6.94 6.76
C ILE A 51 -8.22 -8.34 6.34
N THR A 52 -9.00 -9.08 5.55
CA THR A 52 -8.63 -10.42 5.05
C THR A 52 -7.44 -10.40 4.10
N ASP A 53 -7.14 -9.26 3.46
CA ASP A 53 -5.98 -9.09 2.58
C ASP A 53 -4.70 -8.72 3.34
N MET A 54 -4.82 -8.26 4.60
CA MET A 54 -3.69 -7.76 5.39
C MET A 54 -2.54 -8.78 5.53
N PRO A 55 -2.79 -10.09 5.77
CA PRO A 55 -1.71 -11.06 5.82
C PRO A 55 -0.92 -11.17 4.50
N ALA A 56 -1.60 -11.01 3.35
CA ALA A 56 -0.97 -11.02 2.04
C ALA A 56 -0.17 -9.74 1.81
N LEU A 57 -0.74 -8.57 2.16
CA LEU A 57 -0.06 -7.28 2.09
C LEU A 57 1.22 -7.28 2.95
N ASP A 58 1.14 -7.75 4.19
CA ASP A 58 2.29 -7.84 5.09
C ASP A 58 3.39 -8.75 4.51
N LYS A 59 3.00 -9.87 3.88
CA LYS A 59 3.96 -10.75 3.19
C LYS A 59 4.63 -10.05 2.01
N ILE A 60 3.86 -9.36 1.17
CA ILE A 60 4.38 -8.60 0.03
C ILE A 60 5.39 -7.56 0.49
N VAL A 61 5.06 -6.78 1.53
CA VAL A 61 5.93 -5.73 2.07
C VAL A 61 7.22 -6.34 2.64
N ARG A 62 7.13 -7.39 3.46
CA ARG A 62 8.32 -8.08 3.99
C ARG A 62 9.24 -8.58 2.89
N ASN A 63 8.69 -9.21 1.85
CA ASN A 63 9.48 -9.77 0.75
C ASN A 63 10.09 -8.67 -0.13
N ALA A 64 9.34 -7.60 -0.40
CA ALA A 64 9.85 -6.42 -1.09
C ALA A 64 11.00 -5.77 -0.32
N MET A 65 10.87 -5.60 1.01
CA MET A 65 11.92 -5.07 1.88
C MET A 65 13.18 -5.95 1.83
N ALA A 66 13.03 -7.28 1.92
CA ALA A 66 14.15 -8.22 1.80
C ALA A 66 14.86 -8.15 0.44
N LYS A 67 14.17 -7.70 -0.61
CA LYS A 67 14.70 -7.48 -1.96
C LYS A 67 15.01 -6.01 -2.26
N LYS A 68 15.18 -5.17 -1.23
CA LYS A 68 15.52 -3.73 -1.35
C LYS A 68 14.50 -2.93 -2.16
N GLY A 69 13.21 -3.26 -2.04
CA GLY A 69 12.11 -2.53 -2.67
C GLY A 69 12.01 -2.71 -4.18
N GLN A 70 12.55 -3.80 -4.75
CA GLN A 70 12.44 -4.07 -6.18
C GLN A 70 10.97 -4.13 -6.64
N PHE A 71 10.62 -3.30 -7.62
CA PHE A 71 9.27 -3.24 -8.18
C PHE A 71 8.79 -4.60 -8.70
N SER A 72 9.66 -5.35 -9.39
CA SER A 72 9.37 -6.70 -9.89
C SER A 72 9.02 -7.70 -8.79
N THR A 73 9.57 -7.51 -7.58
CA THR A 73 9.22 -8.35 -6.41
C THR A 73 7.79 -8.05 -5.97
N VAL A 74 7.40 -6.78 -5.88
CA VAL A 74 6.02 -6.39 -5.51
C VAL A 74 5.02 -6.97 -6.51
N VAL A 75 5.26 -6.83 -7.81
CA VAL A 75 4.38 -7.35 -8.87
C VAL A 75 4.25 -8.87 -8.78
N SER A 76 5.37 -9.59 -8.66
CA SER A 76 5.38 -11.05 -8.57
C SER A 76 4.67 -11.56 -7.31
N GLU A 77 4.91 -10.92 -6.16
CA GLU A 77 4.27 -11.27 -4.89
C GLU A 77 2.76 -11.02 -4.93
N ILE A 78 2.30 -9.93 -5.57
CA ILE A 78 0.87 -9.67 -5.79
C ILE A 78 0.27 -10.75 -6.69
N ALA A 79 0.88 -11.02 -7.85
CA ALA A 79 0.35 -11.97 -8.84
C ALA A 79 0.26 -13.42 -8.30
N THR A 80 1.08 -13.76 -7.32
CA THR A 80 1.12 -15.08 -6.66
C THR A 80 0.44 -15.08 -5.28
N SER A 81 -0.17 -13.97 -4.88
CA SER A 81 -0.84 -13.83 -3.59
C SER A 81 -2.19 -14.55 -3.58
N TYR A 82 -2.59 -15.04 -2.41
CA TYR A 82 -3.90 -15.63 -2.19
C TYR A 82 -5.07 -14.74 -2.69
N PRO A 83 -5.18 -13.45 -2.31
CA PRO A 83 -6.31 -12.63 -2.75
C PRO A 83 -6.36 -12.42 -4.27
N PHE A 84 -5.21 -12.43 -4.95
CA PHE A 84 -5.16 -12.32 -6.41
C PHE A 84 -5.55 -13.62 -7.12
N MET A 85 -5.04 -14.77 -6.63
CA MET A 85 -5.31 -16.07 -7.23
C MET A 85 -6.72 -16.58 -6.94
N HIS A 86 -7.26 -16.26 -5.75
CA HIS A 86 -8.58 -16.66 -5.30
C HIS A 86 -9.52 -15.46 -5.27
N LYS A 87 -9.50 -14.65 -6.36
CA LYS A 87 -10.45 -13.56 -6.56
C LYS A 87 -11.86 -14.06 -6.31
N THR A 88 -12.36 -13.80 -5.11
CA THR A 88 -13.78 -13.94 -4.82
C THR A 88 -14.39 -12.74 -5.49
N ASN A 89 -14.93 -12.96 -6.69
CA ASN A 89 -15.63 -11.94 -7.43
C ASN A 89 -16.83 -11.53 -6.55
N GLN A 90 -16.70 -10.45 -5.78
CA GLN A 90 -17.80 -9.83 -5.06
C GLN A 90 -18.71 -9.13 -6.08
N LEU A 91 -19.28 -9.90 -7.01
CA LEU A 91 -20.36 -9.45 -7.89
C LEU A 91 -21.73 -9.61 -7.24
N ALA A 92 -21.82 -10.13 -6.02
CA ALA A 92 -23.06 -10.08 -5.26
C ALA A 92 -23.15 -8.72 -4.56
N PRO A 93 -24.06 -7.81 -4.96
CA PRO A 93 -24.30 -6.60 -4.19
C PRO A 93 -24.73 -7.01 -2.78
N SER A 94 -24.10 -6.40 -1.77
CA SER A 94 -24.57 -6.50 -0.38
C SER A 94 -26.05 -6.13 -0.35
N PRO A 95 -26.95 -6.94 0.26
CA PRO A 95 -28.34 -6.56 0.39
C PRO A 95 -28.41 -5.22 1.10
N LYS A 96 -29.07 -4.23 0.50
CA LYS A 96 -29.34 -2.95 1.16
C LYS A 96 -29.97 -3.25 2.51
N LYS A 97 -29.33 -2.75 3.57
CA LYS A 97 -29.87 -2.80 4.93
C LYS A 97 -31.24 -2.11 4.94
N PRO A 98 -32.27 -2.68 5.60
CA PRO A 98 -33.63 -2.11 5.59
C PRO A 98 -33.68 -0.72 6.20
#